data_AF-A0A8H4BSD3-F1
#
_entry.id   AF-A0A8H4BSD3-F1
#
_cell.length_a   1.000
_cell.length_b   1.000
_cell.length_c   1.000
_cell.angle_alpha   90.00
_cell.angle_beta   90.00
_cell.angle_gamma   90.00
#
_symmetry.space_group_name_H-M   'P 1'
#
loop_
_entity.id
_entity.type
_entity.pdbx_description
1 polymer ?
#
loop_
_entity_poly.entity_id
_entity_poly.type
_entity_poly.pdbx_seq_one_letter_code
_entity_poly.pdbx_strand_id
1 'polypeptide(L)'
;MSFPDTVLKLSTLDLFQFSLQEATDIMATHIITLLPAFISLIGPAEKSMKVRISALKCIDLISTKISRDNVLPYVKDTLKAIAIALDDKKRLVRKQAVECRESWYLIGSK
;
A
#
# COMPACT_ATOMS: atom_id res chain seq x y z
N MET A 1 0.88 -7.33 28.90
CA MET A 1 1.99 -7.21 27.92
C MET A 1 1.54 -6.26 26.83
N SER A 2 2.20 -5.11 26.66
CA SER A 2 1.90 -4.18 25.57
C SER A 2 2.84 -4.49 24.42
N PHE A 3 2.31 -4.97 23.29
CA PHE A 3 3.08 -5.00 22.06
C PHE A 3 3.36 -3.55 21.64
N PRO A 4 4.60 -3.18 21.27
CA PRO A 4 4.82 -1.89 20.63
C PRO A 4 3.97 -1.82 19.36
N ASP A 5 3.19 -0.75 19.21
CA ASP A 5 2.27 -0.52 18.08
C ASP A 5 2.93 -0.81 16.72
N THR A 6 4.21 -0.47 16.57
CA THR A 6 5.01 -0.77 15.36
C THR A 6 5.14 -2.27 15.05
N VAL A 7 5.37 -3.12 16.06
CA VAL A 7 5.54 -4.57 15.85
C VAL A 7 4.21 -5.16 15.40
N LEU A 8 3.11 -4.79 16.07
CA LEU A 8 1.77 -5.22 15.69
C LEU A 8 1.44 -4.80 14.26
N LYS A 9 1.65 -3.53 13.92
CA LYS A 9 1.47 -3.01 12.55
C LYS A 9 2.24 -3.82 11.51
N LEU A 10 3.51 -4.13 11.78
CA LEU A 10 4.35 -4.89 10.84
C LEU A 10 3.82 -6.31 10.65
N SER A 11 3.53 -7.03 11.74
CA SER A 11 2.96 -8.38 11.66
C SER A 11 1.61 -8.40 10.93
N THR A 12 0.76 -7.40 11.19
CA THR A 12 -0.52 -7.26 10.50
C THR A 12 -0.35 -6.95 9.01
N LEU A 13 0.58 -6.06 8.63
CA LEU A 13 0.86 -5.76 7.23
C LEU A 13 1.51 -6.93 6.49
N ASP A 14 2.36 -7.71 7.15
CA ASP A 14 2.95 -8.92 6.57
C ASP A 14 1.87 -9.97 6.31
N LEU A 15 0.90 -10.12 7.21
CA LEU A 15 -0.28 -10.96 6.99
C LEU A 15 -1.09 -10.46 5.78
N PHE A 16 -1.35 -9.16 5.68
CA PHE A 16 -2.07 -8.61 4.53
C PHE A 16 -1.31 -8.79 3.20
N GLN A 17 0.02 -8.68 3.20
CA GLN A 17 0.83 -8.97 2.00
C GLN A 17 0.68 -10.44 1.57
N PHE A 18 0.59 -11.38 2.52
CA PHE A 18 0.32 -12.78 2.23
C PHE A 18 -1.11 -12.97 1.68
N SER A 19 -2.11 -12.42 2.37
CA SER A 19 -3.52 -12.55 1.95
C SER A 19 -3.81 -11.91 0.58
N LEU A 20 -3.14 -10.80 0.23
CA LEU A 20 -3.25 -10.18 -1.09
C LEU A 20 -2.68 -11.04 -2.23
N GLN A 21 -1.85 -12.03 -1.91
CA GLN A 21 -1.30 -12.98 -2.88
C GLN A 21 -2.12 -14.26 -2.96
N GLU A 22 -2.55 -14.78 -1.80
CA GLU A 22 -3.17 -16.10 -1.71
C GLU A 22 -4.71 -16.08 -1.70
N ALA A 23 -5.32 -14.95 -1.33
CA ALA A 23 -6.76 -14.81 -1.12
C ALA A 23 -7.30 -13.54 -1.81
N THR A 24 -6.84 -13.28 -3.04
CA THR A 24 -7.11 -12.07 -3.81
C THR A 24 -8.60 -11.74 -3.93
N ASP A 25 -9.45 -12.72 -4.19
CA ASP A 25 -10.90 -12.50 -4.35
C ASP A 25 -11.55 -11.97 -3.06
N ILE A 26 -11.13 -12.50 -1.91
CA ILE A 26 -11.61 -12.04 -0.60
C ILE A 26 -11.10 -10.62 -0.34
N MET A 27 -9.81 -10.37 -0.58
CA MET A 27 -9.22 -9.04 -0.39
C MET A 27 -9.87 -7.97 -1.28
N ALA A 28 -10.24 -8.33 -2.51
CA ALA A 28 -10.90 -7.42 -3.45
C ALA A 28 -12.23 -6.87 -2.91
N THR A 29 -12.99 -7.68 -2.16
CA THR A 29 -14.26 -7.23 -1.54
C THR A 29 -14.07 -6.13 -0.48
N HIS A 30 -12.85 -5.98 0.05
CA HIS A 30 -12.52 -5.03 1.11
C HIS A 30 -11.64 -3.87 0.63
N ILE A 31 -11.42 -3.72 -0.69
CA ILE A 31 -10.51 -2.69 -1.21
C ILE A 31 -10.87 -1.27 -0.76
N ILE A 32 -12.16 -0.96 -0.65
CA ILE A 32 -12.67 0.35 -0.23
C ILE A 32 -12.25 0.74 1.19
N THR A 33 -11.96 -0.24 2.06
CA THR A 33 -11.48 0.00 3.43
C THR A 33 -9.97 -0.21 3.57
N LEU A 34 -9.43 -1.25 2.92
CA LEU A 34 -8.01 -1.61 3.02
C LEU A 34 -7.11 -0.56 2.39
N LEU A 35 -7.48 -0.05 1.20
CA LEU A 35 -6.63 0.87 0.45
C LEU A 35 -6.45 2.21 1.19
N PRO A 36 -7.51 2.89 1.69
CA PRO A 36 -7.34 4.08 2.53
C PRO A 36 -6.55 3.80 3.82
N ALA A 37 -6.72 2.63 4.44
CA ALA A 37 -5.97 2.25 5.64
C ALA A 37 -4.45 2.15 5.35
N PHE A 38 -4.05 1.50 4.26
CA PHE A 38 -2.64 1.44 3.86
C PHE A 38 -2.10 2.82 3.46
N ILE A 39 -2.88 3.62 2.74
CA ILE A 39 -2.52 5.01 2.39
C ILE A 39 -2.28 5.86 3.64
N SER A 40 -3.08 5.69 4.70
CA SER A 40 -2.87 6.43 5.95
C SER A 40 -1.49 6.16 6.59
N LEU A 41 -0.89 4.99 6.30
CA LEU A 41 0.37 4.54 6.87
C LEU A 41 1.60 4.96 6.07
N ILE A 42 1.48 5.52 4.85
CA ILE A 42 2.64 5.95 4.04
C ILE A 42 3.02 7.42 4.28
N GLY A 43 2.17 8.18 4.97
CA GLY A 43 2.37 9.60 5.25
C GLY A 43 3.40 9.90 6.36
N PRO A 44 3.73 11.18 6.58
CA PRO A 44 4.74 11.61 7.56
C PRO A 44 4.33 11.39 9.02
N ALA A 45 3.04 11.15 9.28
CA ALA A 45 2.53 10.83 10.62
C ALA A 45 3.04 9.46 11.14
N GLU A 46 3.28 8.51 10.25
CA GLU A 46 3.89 7.22 10.60
C GLU A 46 5.41 7.39 10.71
N LYS A 47 5.94 7.15 11.92
CA LYS A 47 7.35 7.39 12.25
C LYS A 47 8.25 6.23 11.82
N SER A 48 7.69 5.02 11.73
CA SER A 48 8.43 3.83 11.35
C SER A 48 8.63 3.77 9.83
N MET A 49 9.89 3.87 9.42
CA MET A 49 10.29 3.64 8.03
C MET A 49 9.82 2.26 7.52
N LYS A 50 9.92 1.23 8.36
CA LYS A 50 9.53 -0.14 7.99
C LYS A 50 8.03 -0.26 7.74
N VAL A 51 7.20 0.39 8.57
CA VAL A 51 5.74 0.39 8.39
C VAL A 51 5.36 1.08 7.09
N ARG A 52 5.96 2.24 6.79
CA ARG A 52 5.71 2.97 5.53
C ARG A 52 6.07 2.12 4.30
N ILE A 53 7.23 1.44 4.33
CA ILE A 53 7.63 0.52 3.24
C ILE A 53 6.64 -0.64 3.10
N SER A 54 6.27 -1.27 4.22
CA SER A 54 5.34 -2.41 4.24
C SER A 54 3.95 -2.02 3.73
N ALA A 55 3.45 -0.85 4.11
CA ALA A 55 2.21 -0.30 3.59
C ALA A 55 2.27 0.00 2.08
N LEU A 56 3.36 0.58 1.57
CA LEU A 56 3.56 0.76 0.12
C LEU A 56 3.55 -0.57 -0.64
N LYS A 57 4.11 -1.64 -0.06
CA LYS A 57 4.05 -2.99 -0.65
C LYS A 57 2.62 -3.53 -0.72
N CYS A 58 1.81 -3.33 0.32
CA CYS A 58 0.39 -3.69 0.26
C CYS A 58 -0.34 -2.94 -0.87
N ILE A 59 -0.08 -1.63 -1.00
CA ILE A 59 -0.69 -0.79 -2.05
C ILE A 59 -0.24 -1.27 -3.44
N ASP A 60 1.03 -1.62 -3.61
CA ASP A 60 1.56 -2.19 -4.86
C ASP A 60 0.93 -3.57 -5.19
N LEU A 61 0.80 -4.45 -4.20
CA LEU A 61 0.14 -5.75 -4.36
C LEU A 61 -1.33 -5.61 -4.79
N ILE A 62 -2.06 -4.61 -4.28
CA ILE A 62 -3.42 -4.31 -4.76
C ILE A 62 -3.40 -4.07 -6.28
N SER A 63 -2.45 -3.29 -6.79
CA SER A 63 -2.38 -2.99 -8.23
C SER A 63 -1.98 -4.17 -9.11
N THR A 64 -1.23 -5.13 -8.57
CA THR A 64 -0.66 -6.24 -9.36
C THR A 64 -1.44 -7.54 -9.20
N LYS A 65 -2.21 -7.70 -8.12
CA LYS A 65 -2.95 -8.92 -7.81
C LYS A 65 -4.44 -8.79 -8.03
N ILE A 66 -5.05 -7.65 -7.69
CA ILE A 66 -6.50 -7.45 -7.84
C ILE A 66 -6.82 -7.06 -9.30
N SER A 67 -7.94 -7.56 -9.82
CA SER A 67 -8.36 -7.30 -11.20
C SER A 67 -8.49 -5.81 -11.50
N ARG A 68 -8.15 -5.43 -12.74
CA ARG A 68 -8.17 -4.04 -13.20
C ARG A 68 -9.50 -3.34 -12.91
N ASP A 69 -10.61 -3.99 -13.22
CA ASP A 69 -11.95 -3.39 -13.10
C ASP A 69 -12.26 -3.00 -11.65
N ASN A 70 -11.77 -3.78 -10.68
CA ASN A 70 -11.94 -3.49 -9.26
C ASN A 70 -11.04 -2.35 -8.79
N VAL A 71 -9.83 -2.19 -9.35
CA VAL A 71 -8.87 -1.15 -8.92
C VAL A 71 -9.03 0.18 -9.67
N LEU A 72 -9.56 0.14 -10.90
CA LEU A 72 -9.65 1.29 -11.80
C LEU A 72 -10.31 2.53 -11.16
N PRO A 73 -11.41 2.41 -10.38
CA PRO A 73 -12.05 3.57 -9.74
C PRO A 73 -11.13 4.33 -8.77
N TYR A 74 -10.12 3.66 -8.21
CA TYR A 74 -9.26 4.21 -7.15
C TYR A 74 -7.97 4.83 -7.70
N VAL A 75 -7.60 4.56 -8.95
CA VAL A 75 -6.29 4.91 -9.54
C VAL A 75 -5.91 6.37 -9.33
N LYS A 76 -6.84 7.29 -9.63
CA LYS A 76 -6.57 8.73 -9.57
C LYS A 76 -6.20 9.17 -8.15
N ASP A 77 -6.94 8.69 -7.15
CA ASP A 77 -6.74 9.11 -5.77
C ASP A 77 -5.54 8.39 -5.14
N THR A 78 -5.30 7.14 -5.50
CA THR A 78 -4.11 6.41 -5.06
C THR A 78 -2.82 7.00 -5.62
N LEU A 79 -2.77 7.38 -6.90
CA LEU A 79 -1.60 8.03 -7.49
C LEU A 79 -1.27 9.37 -6.83
N LYS A 80 -2.30 10.15 -6.43
CA LYS A 80 -2.12 11.37 -5.65
C LYS A 80 -1.59 11.07 -4.25
N ALA A 81 -2.11 10.05 -3.59
CA ALA A 81 -1.68 9.66 -2.26
C ALA A 81 -0.22 9.17 -2.23
N ILE A 82 0.18 8.34 -3.20
CA ILE A 82 1.56 7.83 -3.31
C ILE A 82 2.56 8.98 -3.52
N ALA A 83 2.15 10.10 -4.13
CA ALA A 83 3.02 11.25 -4.35
C ALA A 83 3.63 11.79 -3.04
N ILE A 84 2.92 11.66 -1.91
CA ILE A 84 3.43 12.06 -0.59
C ILE A 84 4.68 11.25 -0.21
N ALA A 85 4.70 9.95 -0.53
CA ALA A 85 5.82 9.06 -0.22
C ALA A 85 7.00 9.20 -1.19
N LEU A 86 6.83 9.90 -2.33
CA LEU A 86 7.93 10.19 -3.25
C LEU A 86 8.93 11.19 -2.66
N ASP A 87 8.48 12.08 -1.78
CA ASP A 87 9.35 13.05 -1.09
C ASP A 87 9.71 12.60 0.34
N ASP A 88 9.65 11.28 0.58
CA ASP A 88 9.98 10.74 1.90
C ASP A 88 11.43 11.03 2.30
N LYS A 89 11.68 11.42 3.56
CA LYS A 89 13.02 11.66 4.09
C LYS A 89 13.98 10.45 3.99
N LYS A 90 13.48 9.23 3.82
CA LYS A 90 14.27 8.00 3.70
C LYS A 90 14.31 7.49 2.26
N ARG A 91 15.53 7.36 1.72
CA ARG A 91 15.77 6.85 0.35
C ARG A 91 15.06 5.52 0.06
N LEU A 92 15.03 4.59 1.02
CA LEU A 92 14.39 3.28 0.84
C LEU A 92 12.85 3.38 0.69
N VAL A 93 12.22 4.35 1.35
CA VAL A 93 10.78 4.58 1.20
C VAL A 93 10.50 5.17 -0.18
N ARG A 94 11.29 6.18 -0.59
CA ARG A 94 11.17 6.77 -1.93
C ARG A 94 11.33 5.73 -3.03
N LYS A 95 12.29 4.81 -2.89
CA LYS A 95 12.48 3.70 -3.85
C LYS A 95 11.19 2.87 -3.96
N GLN A 96 10.64 2.40 -2.84
CA GLN A 96 9.41 1.60 -2.85
C GLN A 96 8.21 2.40 -3.37
N ALA A 97 8.16 3.71 -3.12
CA ALA A 97 7.09 4.59 -3.59
C ALA A 97 7.12 4.76 -5.11
N VAL A 98 8.31 4.86 -5.72
CA VAL A 98 8.46 4.89 -7.18
C VAL A 98 7.95 3.59 -7.79
N GLU A 99 8.41 2.44 -7.30
CA GLU A 99 7.97 1.12 -7.79
C GLU A 99 6.45 0.96 -7.68
N CYS A 100 5.88 1.30 -6.52
CA CYS A 100 4.43 1.27 -6.30
C CYS A 100 3.68 2.20 -7.28
N ARG A 101 4.17 3.43 -7.46
CA ARG A 101 3.53 4.39 -8.36
C ARG A 101 3.54 3.93 -9.81
N GLU A 102 4.63 3.31 -10.26
CA GLU A 102 4.75 2.74 -11.61
C GLU A 102 3.67 1.69 -11.87
N SER A 103 3.49 0.73 -10.97
CA SER A 103 2.43 -0.30 -11.07
C SER A 103 1.04 0.30 -11.19
N TRP A 104 0.75 1.35 -10.41
CA TRP A 104 -0.53 2.05 -10.45
C TRP A 104 -0.74 2.88 -11.72
N TYR A 105 0.32 3.47 -12.28
CA TYR A 105 0.24 4.15 -13.57
C TYR A 105 -0.14 3.21 -14.70
N LEU A 106 0.40 1.98 -14.72
CA LEU A 106 0.10 0.97 -15.74
C LEU A 106 -1.38 0.55 -15.79
N ILE A 107 -2.10 0.66 -14.66
CA ILE A 107 -3.54 0.42 -14.60
C ILE A 107 -4.29 1.53 -15.34
N GLY A 108 -3.93 2.79 -15.05
CA GLY A 108 -4.60 3.97 -15.59
C GLY A 108 -4.28 4.28 -17.04
N SER A 109 -3.16 3.77 -17.57
CA SER A 109 -2.72 3.99 -18.95
C SER A 109 -3.29 2.98 -19.96
N LYS A 110 -3.98 1.93 -19.49
CA LYS A 110 -4.57 0.89 -20.34
C LYS A 110 -6.01 1.20 -20.77
#